data_AF-A0A959X7N4-F1
#
_entry.id   AF-A0A959X7N4-F1
#
_cell.length_a   1.000
_cell.length_b   1.000
_cell.length_c   1.000
_cell.angle_alpha   90.00
_cell.angle_beta   90.00
_cell.angle_gamma   90.00
#
_symmetry.space_group_name_H-M   'P 1'
#
loop_
_entity.id
_entity.type
_entity.pdbx_description
1 polymer ?
#
loop_
_entity_poly.entity_id
_entity_poly.type
_entity_poly.pdbx_seq_one_letter_code
_entity_poly.pdbx_strand_id
1 'polypeptide(L)' 'MQTYRAQIVVDPEAFGMDAVELTTRLKQGTPAVFTRDYYANTGSFQVDPRPLRDGQETEIASAITALAK' A
#
# COMPACT_ATOMS: atom_id res chain seq x y z
N MET A 1 10.98 -17.51 -13.72
CA MET A 1 10.91 -16.94 -12.35
C MET A 1 9.59 -16.21 -12.23
N GLN A 2 8.68 -16.68 -11.38
CA GLN A 2 7.36 -16.07 -11.22
C GLN A 2 7.44 -14.98 -10.14
N THR A 3 7.01 -13.76 -10.46
CA THR A 3 6.84 -12.68 -9.47
C THR A 3 5.38 -12.61 -9.08
N TYR A 4 5.07 -13.00 -7.84
CA TYR A 4 3.77 -12.78 -7.23
C TYR A 4 3.81 -11.44 -6.49
N ARG A 5 2.91 -10.53 -6.84
CA ARG A 5 2.76 -9.23 -6.18
C ARG A 5 1.31 -9.11 -5.72
N ALA A 6 1.11 -8.55 -4.54
CA ALA A 6 -0.24 -8.23 -4.09
C ALA A 6 -0.66 -6.92 -4.76
N GLN A 7 -1.75 -6.95 -5.53
CA GLN A 7 -2.38 -5.74 -6.03
C GLN A 7 -3.47 -5.30 -5.05
N ILE A 8 -3.41 -4.04 -4.63
CA ILE A 8 -4.36 -3.42 -3.72
C ILE A 8 -5.14 -2.39 -4.51
N VAL A 9 -6.45 -2.61 -4.64
CA VAL A 9 -7.40 -1.65 -5.23
C VAL A 9 -7.98 -0.83 -4.09
N VAL A 10 -7.97 0.49 -4.24
CA VAL A 10 -8.46 1.44 -3.24
C VAL A 10 -9.79 1.98 -3.73
N ASP A 11 -10.84 1.75 -2.95
CA ASP A 11 -12.12 2.43 -3.11
C ASP A 11 -12.07 3.75 -2.32
N PRO A 12 -12.04 4.92 -2.98
CA PRO A 12 -11.94 6.20 -2.29
C PRO A 12 -13.17 6.53 -1.42
N GLU A 13 -14.36 6.01 -1.75
CA GLU A 13 -15.58 6.27 -0.98
C GLU A 13 -15.53 5.51 0.35
N ALA A 14 -15.14 4.23 0.31
CA ALA A 14 -15.03 3.39 1.48
C ALA A 14 -13.79 3.71 2.33
N PHE A 15 -12.65 3.97 1.69
CA PHE A 15 -11.37 4.16 2.37
C PHE A 15 -11.13 5.61 2.79
N GLY A 16 -11.72 6.55 2.04
CA GLY A 16 -11.74 7.96 2.35
C GLY A 16 -10.65 8.82 1.71
N MET A 17 -9.75 8.20 0.96
CA MET A 17 -8.74 8.82 0.12
C MET A 17 -8.44 7.90 -1.06
N ASP A 18 -7.88 8.44 -2.14
CA ASP A 18 -7.51 7.64 -3.30
C ASP A 18 -6.15 6.92 -3.11
N ALA A 19 -5.78 6.08 -4.08
CA ALA A 19 -4.52 5.35 -4.03
C ALA A 19 -3.27 6.25 -4.10
N VAL A 20 -3.36 7.43 -4.73
CA VAL A 20 -2.23 8.37 -4.83
C VAL A 20 -1.95 8.98 -3.46
N GLU A 21 -3.00 9.44 -2.78
CA GLU A 21 -2.91 10.00 -1.44
C GLU A 21 -2.47 8.92 -0.44
N LEU A 22 -3.08 7.73 -0.48
CA LEU A 22 -2.69 6.63 0.40
C LEU A 22 -1.21 6.26 0.27
N THR A 23 -0.73 6.04 -0.96
CA THR A 23 0.69 5.70 -1.17
C THR A 23 1.65 6.83 -0.78
N THR A 24 1.21 8.09 -0.90
CA THR A 24 1.98 9.25 -0.42
C THR A 24 2.06 9.27 1.10
N ARG A 25 0.95 9.07 1.81
CA ARG A 25 0.90 9.04 3.28
C ARG A 25 1.70 7.86 3.84
N LEU A 26 1.63 6.69 3.22
CA LEU A 26 2.45 5.52 3.58
C LEU A 26 3.96 5.82 3.52
N LYS A 27 4.42 6.52 2.47
CA LYS A 27 5.83 6.93 2.34
C LYS A 27 6.26 7.96 3.39
N GLN A 28 5.34 8.78 3.89
CA GLN A 28 5.58 9.82 4.90
C GLN A 28 5.43 9.31 6.34
N GLY A 29 4.88 8.11 6.52
CA GLY A 29 4.67 7.50 7.84
C GLY A 29 5.96 7.09 8.55
N THR A 30 5.81 6.66 9.80
CA THR A 30 6.91 6.07 10.60
C THR A 30 6.45 4.71 11.15
N PRO A 31 6.97 3.57 10.64
CA PRO A 31 7.97 3.47 9.57
C PRO A 31 7.41 3.89 8.19
N ALA A 32 8.29 4.36 7.31
CA ALA A 32 7.93 4.67 5.93
C ALA A 32 7.72 3.39 5.12
N VAL A 33 6.57 3.30 4.44
CA VAL A 33 6.22 2.15 3.60
C VAL A 33 6.29 2.54 2.13
N PHE A 34 7.27 1.98 1.41
CA PHE A 34 7.44 2.20 -0.02
C PHE A 34 6.76 1.09 -0.82
N THR A 35 5.76 1.46 -1.62
CA THR A 35 5.00 0.55 -2.48
C THR A 35 5.32 0.82 -3.96
N ARG A 36 4.83 -0.06 -4.85
CA ARG A 36 4.88 0.18 -6.31
C ARG A 36 3.60 0.90 -6.72
N ASP A 37 3.68 2.20 -6.93
CA ASP A 37 2.57 3.14 -7.15
C ASP A 37 2.31 3.47 -8.63
N TYR A 38 2.87 2.71 -9.58
CA TYR A 38 2.68 2.92 -11.02
C TYR A 38 1.21 2.99 -11.46
N TYR A 39 0.30 2.35 -10.73
CA TYR A 39 -1.14 2.31 -11.00
C TYR A 39 -1.96 3.21 -10.07
N ALA A 40 -1.31 4.04 -9.24
CA ALA A 40 -2.02 4.80 -8.20
C ALA A 40 -3.04 5.76 -8.81
N ASN A 41 -2.69 6.39 -9.94
CA ASN A 41 -3.61 7.26 -10.69
C ASN A 41 -4.83 6.52 -11.26
N THR A 42 -4.79 5.17 -11.36
CA THR A 42 -5.92 4.32 -11.76
C THR A 42 -6.56 3.61 -10.55
N GLY A 43 -6.29 4.07 -9.33
CA GLY A 43 -6.93 3.58 -8.11
C GLY A 43 -6.33 2.30 -7.52
N SER A 44 -5.11 1.89 -7.90
CA SER A 44 -4.47 0.71 -7.29
C SER A 44 -2.97 0.84 -7.12
N PHE A 45 -2.37 0.06 -6.24
CA PHE A 45 -0.91 -0.04 -6.11
C PHE A 45 -0.51 -1.47 -5.81
N GLN A 46 0.79 -1.77 -5.83
CA GLN A 46 1.29 -3.13 -5.58
C GLN A 46 2.28 -3.16 -4.42
N VAL A 47 2.20 -4.24 -3.63
CA VAL A 47 3.20 -4.60 -2.63
C VAL A 47 4.03 -5.75 -3.19
N ASP A 48 5.35 -5.57 -3.20
CA ASP A 48 6.29 -6.61 -3.61
C ASP A 48 6.68 -7.41 -2.37
N PRO A 49 6.43 -8.72 -2.31
CA PRO A 49 6.76 -9.53 -1.14
C PRO A 49 8.26 -9.87 -1.06
N ARG A 50 9.02 -9.74 -2.16
CA ARG A 50 10.44 -10.17 -2.22
C ARG A 50 11.35 -9.50 -1.17
N PRO A 51 11.24 -8.19 -0.88
CA PRO A 51 12.06 -7.54 0.14
C PRO A 51 11.51 -7.67 1.57
N LEU A 52 10.31 -8.25 1.76
CA LEU A 52 9.69 -8.30 3.07
C LEU A 52 10.35 -9.34 3.97
N ARG A 53 10.50 -9.00 5.25
CA ARG A 53 10.85 -9.91 6.34
C ARG A 53 9.59 -10.39 7.03
N ASP A 54 9.68 -11.49 7.75
CA ASP A 54 8.58 -12.05 8.53
C ASP A 54 7.89 -10.98 9.39
N GLY A 55 6.56 -10.86 9.26
CA GLY A 55 5.74 -9.92 10.01
C GLY A 55 5.57 -8.54 9.36
N GLN A 56 6.42 -8.17 8.38
CA GLN A 56 6.31 -6.86 7.73
C GLN A 56 5.04 -6.72 6.88
N GLU A 57 4.48 -7.83 6.39
CA GLU A 57 3.16 -7.83 5.76
C GLU A 57 2.06 -7.37 6.71
N THR A 58 2.17 -7.69 8.00
CA THR A 58 1.23 -7.27 9.05
C THR A 58 1.45 -5.80 9.41
N GLU A 59 2.71 -5.35 9.48
CA GLU A 59 3.03 -3.93 9.67
C GLU A 59 2.50 -3.06 8.52
N ILE A 60 2.63 -3.51 7.27
CA ILE A 60 2.08 -2.82 6.09
C ILE A 60 0.56 -2.78 6.16
N ALA A 61 -0.10 -3.90 6.47
CA ALA A 61 -1.55 -3.96 6.61
C ALA A 61 -2.03 -2.99 7.71
N SER A 62 -1.35 -3.00 8.86
CA SER A 62 -1.61 -2.08 9.98
C SER A 62 -1.49 -0.61 9.55
N ALA A 63 -0.39 -0.25 8.88
CA ALA A 63 -0.15 1.10 8.37
C ALA A 63 -1.24 1.56 7.37
N ILE A 64 -1.72 0.66 6.50
CA ILE A 64 -2.84 0.95 5.61
C ILE A 64 -4.12 1.16 6.42
N THR A 65 -4.48 0.24 7.31
CA THR A 65 -5.72 0.34 8.09
C THR A 65 -5.78 1.54 9.03
N ALA A 66 -4.63 1.98 9.56
CA ALA A 66 -4.54 3.17 10.41
C ALA A 66 -4.83 4.49 9.66
N LEU A 67 -4.80 4.47 8.31
CA LEU A 67 -5.09 5.62 7.47
C LEU A 67 -6.53 5.63 6.93
N ALA A 68 -7.30 4.55 7.13
CA ALA A 68 -8.70 4.49 6.73
C ALA A 68 -9.56 5.47 7.56
N LYS A 69 -10.63 6.01 6.96
CA LYS A 69 -11.63 6.86 7.64
C LYS A 69 -12.34 6.16 8.79
#